data_AF-A0A4Q9GY62-F1
#
_entry.id   AF-A0A4Q9GY62-F1
#
_cell.length_a   1.000
_cell.length_b   1.000
_cell.length_c   1.000
_cell.angle_alpha   90.00
_cell.angle_beta   90.00
_cell.angle_gamma   90.00
#
_symmetry.space_group_name_H-M   'P 1'
#
loop_
_entity.id
_entity.type
_entity.pdbx_description
1 polymer ?
#
loop_
_entity_poly.entity_id
_entity_poly.type
_entity_poly.pdbx_seq_one_letter_code
_entity_poly.pdbx_strand_id
1 'polypeptide(L)'
;MASDDDLPPLPHVPLGRYEHYKQLPYEVLGVVRHSETLEPLVLYRALYGQQGLWVRPAAMFCETVHINGQDVPRFRHCPDLANGQG
;
A
#
# COMPACT_ATOMS: atom_id res chain seq x y z
N MET A 1 0.23 28.59 -12.16
CA MET A 1 0.75 27.26 -11.77
C MET A 1 -0.03 26.88 -10.53
N ALA A 2 -0.73 25.74 -10.53
CA ALA A 2 -1.40 25.29 -9.32
C ALA A 2 -0.32 25.02 -8.27
N SER A 3 -0.38 25.72 -7.15
CA SER A 3 0.48 25.44 -6.00
C SER A 3 -0.01 24.15 -5.34
N ASP A 4 0.90 23.37 -4.76
CA ASP A 4 0.59 22.09 -4.08
C ASP A 4 -0.43 22.25 -2.95
N ASP A 5 -0.62 23.50 -2.46
CA ASP A 5 -1.58 23.91 -1.43
C ASP A 5 -3.06 23.67 -1.78
N ASP A 6 -3.42 23.60 -3.06
CA ASP A 6 -4.82 23.40 -3.50
C ASP A 6 -5.22 21.92 -3.65
N LEU A 7 -4.30 20.99 -3.37
CA LEU A 7 -4.54 19.56 -3.59
C LEU A 7 -5.20 18.89 -2.38
N PRO A 8 -6.14 17.95 -2.61
CA PRO A 8 -6.75 17.20 -1.51
C PRO A 8 -5.68 16.40 -0.76
N PRO A 9 -5.78 16.26 0.57
CA PRO A 9 -4.79 15.52 1.34
C PRO A 9 -4.68 14.07 0.87
N LEU A 10 -3.48 13.50 0.98
CA LEU A 10 -3.29 12.07 0.70
C LEU A 10 -4.05 11.23 1.73
N PRO A 11 -4.65 10.10 1.32
CA PRO A 11 -5.31 9.19 2.24
C PRO A 11 -4.30 8.61 3.24
N HIS A 12 -4.75 8.36 4.46
CA HIS A 12 -3.93 7.70 5.46
C HIS A 12 -3.87 6.19 5.19
N VAL A 13 -2.67 5.69 4.89
CA VAL A 13 -2.35 4.26 4.83
C VAL A 13 -1.23 4.00 5.84
N PRO A 14 -1.44 3.14 6.85
CA PRO A 14 -0.40 2.82 7.82
C PRO A 14 0.89 2.36 7.14
N LEU A 15 2.04 2.79 7.68
CA LEU A 15 3.33 2.30 7.21
C LEU A 15 3.64 0.92 7.81
N GLY A 16 4.63 0.24 7.23
CA GLY A 16 5.13 -1.02 7.75
C GLY A 16 4.61 -2.23 6.98
N ARG A 17 4.49 -3.38 7.64
CA ARG A 17 4.30 -4.66 6.95
C ARG A 17 2.85 -4.90 6.53
N TYR A 18 2.71 -5.44 5.33
CA TYR A 18 1.45 -5.88 4.75
C TYR A 18 1.60 -7.28 4.17
N GLU A 19 0.51 -8.03 4.19
CA GLU A 19 0.39 -9.31 3.50
C GLU A 19 -0.66 -9.19 2.41
N HIS A 20 -0.31 -9.51 1.18
CA HIS A 20 -1.29 -9.62 0.10
C HIS A 20 -2.13 -10.89 0.30
N TYR A 21 -3.38 -10.91 -0.15
CA TYR A 21 -4.25 -12.11 -0.02
C TYR A 21 -3.62 -13.39 -0.61
N LYS A 22 -2.64 -13.26 -1.52
CA LYS A 22 -1.80 -14.35 -2.05
C LYS A 22 -0.66 -14.80 -1.11
N GLN A 23 -0.68 -14.41 0.16
CA GLN A 23 0.32 -14.78 1.18
C GLN A 23 1.74 -14.28 0.86
N LEU A 24 1.85 -13.16 0.13
CA LEU A 24 3.14 -12.53 -0.20
C LEU A 24 3.37 -11.31 0.69
N PRO A 25 4.56 -11.17 1.32
CA PRO A 25 4.87 -10.07 2.21
C PRO A 25 5.33 -8.81 1.45
N TYR A 26 4.87 -7.66 1.92
CA TYR A 26 5.20 -6.32 1.42
C TYR A 26 5.45 -5.35 2.57
N GLU A 27 6.08 -4.23 2.28
CA GLU A 27 6.27 -3.10 3.19
C GLU A 27 5.75 -1.82 2.55
N VAL A 28 4.81 -1.13 3.20
CA VAL A 28 4.35 0.20 2.79
C VAL A 28 5.32 1.25 3.32
N LEU A 29 5.83 2.07 2.39
CA LEU A 29 6.81 3.11 2.65
C LEU A 29 6.18 4.51 2.69
N GLY A 30 5.05 4.69 2.00
CA GLY A 30 4.34 5.96 1.99
C GLY A 30 3.16 5.98 1.03
N VAL A 31 2.40 7.07 1.11
CA VAL A 31 1.43 7.45 0.08
C VAL A 31 2.02 8.65 -0.65
N VAL A 32 1.97 8.62 -1.98
CA VAL A 32 2.53 9.63 -2.88
C VAL A 32 1.46 10.10 -3.86
N ARG A 33 1.75 11.17 -4.59
CA ARG A 33 0.85 11.70 -5.63
C ARG A 33 1.40 11.40 -7.01
N HIS A 34 0.53 10.93 -7.92
CA HIS A 34 0.87 10.79 -9.32
C HIS A 34 0.94 12.18 -9.99
N SER A 35 2.03 12.52 -10.68
CA SER A 35 2.25 13.87 -11.21
C SER A 35 1.23 14.28 -12.26
N GLU A 36 0.85 13.35 -13.15
CA GLU A 36 -0.01 13.65 -14.30
C GLU A 36 -1.50 13.67 -13.94
N THR A 37 -1.90 12.83 -12.99
CA THR A 37 -3.33 12.63 -12.67
C THR A 37 -3.70 13.15 -11.28
N LEU A 38 -2.71 13.51 -10.46
CA LEU A 38 -2.87 13.94 -9.07
C LEU A 38 -3.50 12.88 -8.15
N GLU A 39 -3.65 11.65 -8.65
CA GLU A 39 -4.21 10.52 -7.93
C GLU A 39 -3.28 10.04 -6.80
N PRO A 40 -3.81 9.71 -5.62
CA PRO A 40 -3.02 9.09 -4.57
C PRO A 40 -2.60 7.66 -4.93
N LEU A 41 -1.30 7.38 -4.77
CA LEU A 41 -0.71 6.05 -4.93
C LEU A 41 -0.05 5.59 -3.63
N VAL A 42 -0.10 4.29 -3.34
CA VAL A 42 0.69 3.68 -2.26
C VAL A 42 2.04 3.26 -2.84
N LEU A 43 3.14 3.76 -2.25
CA LEU A 43 4.50 3.31 -2.50
C LEU A 43 4.82 2.16 -1.54
N TYR A 44 5.19 1.01 -2.09
CA TYR A 44 5.48 -0.19 -1.30
C TYR A 44 6.59 -1.04 -1.93
N ARG A 45 7.22 -1.87 -1.10
CA ARG A 45 8.31 -2.77 -1.47
C ARG A 45 7.85 -4.22 -1.36
N ALA A 46 8.18 -5.05 -2.35
CA ALA A 46 8.07 -6.50 -2.20
C ALA A 46 9.13 -7.00 -1.20
N LEU A 47 8.77 -7.84 -0.23
CA LEU A 47 9.74 -8.43 0.71
C LEU A 47 10.25 -9.80 0.23
N TYR A 48 10.12 -10.07 -1.07
CA TYR A 48 10.55 -11.30 -1.75
C TYR A 48 11.23 -10.96 -3.08
N GLY A 49 11.92 -11.94 -3.67
CA GLY A 49 12.63 -11.77 -4.94
C GLY A 49 13.66 -10.64 -4.88
N GLN A 50 13.69 -9.79 -5.90
CA GLN A 50 14.61 -8.64 -6.00
C GLN A 50 14.23 -7.46 -5.09
N GLN A 51 13.18 -7.58 -4.29
CA GLN A 51 12.72 -6.55 -3.36
C GLN A 51 12.48 -5.16 -3.98
N GLY A 52 11.90 -5.15 -5.18
CA GLY A 52 11.61 -3.95 -5.96
C GLY A 52 10.56 -3.04 -5.32
N LEU A 53 10.60 -1.76 -5.72
CA LEU A 53 9.64 -0.73 -5.36
C LEU A 53 8.52 -0.65 -6.39
N TRP A 54 7.29 -0.51 -5.89
CA TRP A 54 6.07 -0.48 -6.69
C TRP A 54 5.17 0.65 -6.22
N VAL A 55 4.35 1.15 -7.13
CA VAL A 55 3.24 2.05 -6.84
C VAL A 55 1.93 1.45 -7.33
N ARG A 56 0.84 1.70 -6.59
CA ARG A 56 -0.52 1.28 -6.96
C ARG A 56 -1.53 2.34 -6.51
N PRO A 57 -2.63 2.57 -7.25
CA PRO A 57 -3.69 3.47 -6.78
C PRO A 57 -4.15 3.12 -5.35
N ALA A 58 -4.22 4.12 -4.48
CA ALA A 58 -4.51 3.91 -3.06
C ALA A 58 -5.86 3.23 -2.84
N ALA A 59 -6.87 3.58 -3.65
CA ALA A 59 -8.17 2.93 -3.64
C ALA A 59 -8.08 1.43 -3.96
N MET A 60 -7.28 1.06 -4.96
CA MET A 60 -7.07 -0.36 -5.32
C MET A 60 -6.21 -1.10 -4.32
N PHE A 61 -5.30 -0.41 -3.61
CA PHE A 61 -4.49 -1.00 -2.56
C PHE A 61 -5.34 -1.32 -1.31
N CYS A 62 -6.21 -0.40 -0.91
CA CYS A 62 -7.08 -0.53 0.27
C CYS A 62 -8.37 -1.32 -0.01
N GLU A 63 -8.53 -1.83 -1.23
CA GLU A 63 -9.71 -2.55 -1.67
C GLU A 63 -9.92 -3.87 -0.91
N THR A 64 -11.18 -4.22 -0.68
CA THR A 64 -11.58 -5.57 -0.25
C THR A 64 -11.90 -6.42 -1.48
N VAL A 65 -11.36 -7.63 -1.56
CA VAL A 65 -11.53 -8.56 -2.68
C VAL A 65 -12.25 -9.81 -2.22
N HIS A 66 -13.06 -10.39 -3.11
CA HIS A 66 -13.77 -11.63 -2.85
C HIS A 66 -12.90 -12.83 -3.27
N ILE A 67 -12.43 -13.63 -2.31
CA ILE A 67 -11.55 -14.79 -2.52
C ILE A 67 -12.14 -15.98 -1.77
N ASN A 68 -12.33 -17.11 -2.46
CA ASN A 68 -12.84 -18.36 -1.86
C ASN A 68 -14.16 -18.20 -1.06
N GLY A 69 -15.07 -17.34 -1.54
CA GLY A 69 -16.35 -17.10 -0.86
C GLY A 69 -16.29 -16.10 0.29
N GLN A 70 -15.13 -15.46 0.52
CA GLN A 70 -14.92 -14.51 1.61
C GLN A 70 -14.40 -13.16 1.11
N ASP A 71 -14.88 -12.08 1.72
CA ASP A 71 -14.36 -10.74 1.50
C ASP A 71 -13.15 -10.50 2.39
N VAL A 72 -12.00 -10.24 1.79
CA VAL A 72 -10.72 -10.04 2.50
C VAL A 72 -10.01 -8.78 1.99
N PRO A 73 -9.25 -8.07 2.85
CA PRO A 73 -8.41 -6.98 2.37
C PRO A 73 -7.44 -7.47 1.30
N ARG A 74 -7.29 -6.72 0.20
CA ARG A 74 -6.30 -7.04 -0.84
C ARG A 74 -4.89 -7.07 -0.24
N PHE A 75 -4.60 -6.10 0.62
CA PHE A 75 -3.40 -6.02 1.44
C PHE A 75 -3.82 -5.84 2.91
N ARG A 76 -3.50 -6.82 3.75
CA ARG A 76 -3.77 -6.81 5.18
C ARG A 76 -2.58 -6.20 5.93
N HIS A 77 -2.80 -5.15 6.70
CA HIS A 77 -1.76 -4.58 7.58
C HIS A 77 -1.42 -5.57 8.69
N CYS A 78 -0.13 -5.74 8.99
CA CYS A 78 0.35 -6.66 10.00
C CYS A 78 1.43 -5.97 10.86
N PRO A 79 1.02 -5.22 11.89
CA PRO A 79 1.93 -4.46 12.74
C PRO A 79 2.91 -5.36 13.51
N ASP A 80 2.51 -6.60 13.81
CA ASP A 80 3.27 -7.53 14.66
C ASP A 80 4.49 -8.17 13.96
N LEU A 81 4.69 -7.89 12.67
CA LEU A 81 5.87 -8.36 11.94
C LEU A 81 7.04 -7.36 11.99
N ALA A 82 6.95 -6.28 12.77
CA ALA A 82 8.03 -5.32 12.93
C ALA A 82 9.23 -5.94 13.69
N ASN A 83 10.17 -6.48 12.90
CA ASN A 83 11.53 -6.91 13.27
C ASN A 83 11.61 -8.07 14.28
N GLY A 84 12.27 -9.15 13.86
CA GLY A 84 12.50 -10.33 14.69
C GLY A 84 13.10 -9.97 16.05
N GLN A 85 12.37 -10.33 17.10
CA GLN A 85 12.95 -10.83 18.33
C GLN A 85 12.43 -12.26 18.51
N GLY A 86 13.38 -13.20 18.54
CA GLY A 86 13.20 -14.65 18.54
C GLY A 86 14.44 -15.30 17.97
#